data_AF-A0A7C2LU88-F1
#
_entry.id   AF-A0A7C2LU88-F1
#
_cell.length_a   1.000
_cell.length_b   1.000
_cell.length_c   1.000
_cell.angle_alpha   90.00
_cell.angle_beta   90.00
_cell.angle_gamma   90.00
#
_symmetry.space_group_name_H-M   'P 1'
#
loop_
_entity.id
_entity.type
_entity.pdbx_description
1 polymer ?
#
loop_
_entity_poly.entity_id
_entity_poly.type
_entity_poly.pdbx_seq_one_letter_code
_entity_poly.pdbx_strand_id
1 'polypeptide(L)' 'MTSTPTRLASVRARIAAAARAAGRDPASVHLVAVTKTFGPEAIQPALEAGHRVFGENRVQEA' A
#
# COMPACT_ATOMS: atom_id res chain seq x y z
N MET A 1 18.09 -1.03 6.72
CA MET A 1 16.82 -0.35 6.37
C MET A 1 15.86 -1.38 5.78
N THR A 2 14.61 -1.46 6.25
CA THR A 2 13.63 -2.42 5.73
C THR A 2 13.13 -1.97 4.35
N SER A 3 13.09 -2.89 3.37
CA SER A 3 12.66 -2.58 2.00
C SER A 3 11.15 -2.32 1.91
N THR A 4 10.72 -1.59 0.87
CA THR A 4 9.31 -1.31 0.60
C THR A 4 8.46 -2.59 0.48
N PRO A 5 8.89 -3.68 -0.19
CA PRO A 5 8.15 -4.94 -0.20
C PRO A 5 7.90 -5.54 1.19
N THR A 6 8.91 -5.52 2.07
CA THR A 6 8.76 -6.03 3.45
C THR A 6 7.77 -5.17 4.25
N ARG A 7 7.81 -3.84 4.07
CA ARG A 7 6.84 -2.94 4.71
C ARG A 7 5.43 -3.18 4.18
N LEU A 8 5.27 -3.36 2.87
CA LEU A 8 3.98 -3.64 2.24
C LEU A 8 3.36 -4.95 2.77
N ALA A 9 4.16 -6.02 2.86
CA ALA A 9 3.72 -7.30 3.42
C ALA A 9 3.28 -7.16 4.89
N SER A 10 4.06 -6.44 5.70
CA SER A 10 3.73 -6.16 7.11
C SER A 10 2.40 -5.40 7.25
N VAL A 11 2.18 -4.37 6.44
CA VAL A 11 0.92 -3.60 6.45
C VAL A 11 -0.26 -4.47 6.01
N ARG A 12 -0.12 -5.28 4.95
CA ARG A 12 -1.18 -6.21 4.52
C ARG A 12 -1.53 -7.22 5.60
N ALA A 13 -0.55 -7.77 6.31
CA ALA A 13 -0.77 -8.69 7.43
C ALA A 13 -1.54 -8.01 8.57
N ARG A 14 -1.19 -6.76 8.92
CA ARG A 14 -1.90 -5.97 9.93
C ARG A 14 -3.34 -5.67 9.54
N ILE A 15 -3.59 -5.32 8.28
CA ILE A 15 -4.95 -5.12 7.76
C ILE A 15 -5.77 -6.40 7.88
N ALA A 16 -5.22 -7.54 7.46
CA ALA A 16 -5.91 -8.81 7.53
C ALA A 16 -6.23 -9.23 8.98
N ALA A 17 -5.31 -9.01 9.91
CA ALA A 17 -5.54 -9.26 11.33
C ALA A 17 -6.67 -8.36 11.89
N ALA A 18 -6.63 -7.06 11.60
CA ALA A 18 -7.62 -6.10 12.07
C ALA A 18 -9.02 -6.38 11.48
N ALA A 19 -9.12 -6.69 10.19
CA ALA A 19 -10.39 -7.04 9.55
C ALA A 19 -11.02 -8.29 10.18
N ARG A 20 -10.22 -9.35 10.40
CA ARG A 20 -10.69 -10.58 11.07
C ARG A 20 -11.12 -10.33 12.50
N ALA A 21 -10.37 -9.54 13.26
CA ALA A 21 -10.72 -9.16 14.63
C ALA A 21 -12.05 -8.39 14.70
N ALA A 22 -12.40 -7.65 13.64
CA ALA A 22 -13.67 -6.94 13.49
C ALA A 22 -14.79 -7.79 12.85
N GLY A 23 -14.58 -9.09 12.60
CA GLY A 23 -15.57 -9.95 11.94
C GLY A 23 -15.81 -9.63 10.46
N ARG A 24 -14.85 -8.97 9.79
CA ARG A 24 -14.94 -8.54 8.39
C ARG A 24 -14.01 -9.36 7.50
N ASP A 25 -14.37 -9.50 6.23
CA ASP A 25 -13.46 -10.00 5.20
C ASP A 25 -12.30 -9.01 4.98
N PRO A 26 -11.02 -9.42 5.12
CA PRO A 26 -9.87 -8.60 4.74
C PRO A 26 -9.94 -7.99 3.34
N ALA A 27 -10.55 -8.67 2.38
CA ALA A 27 -10.70 -8.17 1.01
C ALA A 27 -11.63 -6.95 0.92
N SER A 28 -12.47 -6.71 1.94
CA SER A 28 -13.29 -5.49 2.04
C SER A 28 -12.48 -4.22 2.37
N VAL A 29 -11.18 -4.35 2.67
CA VAL A 29 -10.30 -3.23 3.00
C VAL A 29 -9.29 -3.01 1.88
N HIS A 30 -9.35 -1.83 1.25
CA HIS A 30 -8.38 -1.43 0.23
C HIS A 30 -7.20 -0.71 0.87
N LEU A 31 -5.98 -1.16 0.54
CA LEU A 31 -4.75 -0.48 0.90
C LEU A 31 -4.38 0.50 -0.22
N VAL A 32 -4.30 1.79 0.10
CA VAL A 32 -3.80 2.84 -0.80
C VAL A 32 -2.42 3.29 -0.31
N ALA A 33 -1.39 3.12 -1.13
CA ALA A 33 -0.05 3.62 -0.82
C ALA A 33 0.03 5.11 -1.16
N VAL A 34 0.27 5.96 -0.16
CA VAL A 34 0.44 7.40 -0.38
C VAL A 34 1.86 7.67 -0.87
N THR A 35 2.00 8.18 -2.09
CA THR A 35 3.30 8.41 -2.75
C THR A 35 3.67 9.88 -2.89
N LYS A 36 2.84 10.79 -2.38
CA LYS A 36 3.17 12.23 -2.32
C LYS A 36 4.56 12.42 -1.71
N THR A 37 5.39 13.20 -2.37
CA THR A 37 6.80 13.49 -2.00
C THR A 37 7.83 12.39 -2.30
N PHE A 38 7.43 11.24 -2.86
CA PHE A 38 8.34 10.17 -3.25
C PHE A 38 8.53 10.14 -4.77
N GLY A 39 9.78 10.05 -5.23
CA GLY A 39 10.10 9.88 -6.64
C GLY A 39 9.79 8.46 -7.16
N PRO A 40 9.82 8.24 -8.50
CA PRO A 40 9.56 6.95 -9.12
C PRO A 40 10.39 5.80 -8.54
N GLU A 41 11.64 6.06 -8.16
CA GLU A 41 12.56 5.09 -7.58
C GLU A 41 12.05 4.49 -6.25
N ALA A 42 11.29 5.25 -5.48
CA ALA A 42 10.69 4.78 -4.23
C ALA A 42 9.40 3.97 -4.45
N ILE A 43 8.75 4.16 -5.61
CA ILE A 43 7.50 3.49 -6.00
C ILE A 43 7.78 2.15 -6.67
N GLN A 44 8.87 2.05 -7.44
CA GLN A 44 9.25 0.87 -8.21
C GLN A 44 9.20 -0.44 -7.41
N PRO A 45 9.75 -0.53 -6.17
CA PRO A 45 9.69 -1.77 -5.42
C PRO A 45 8.27 -2.14 -4.94
N ALA A 46 7.37 -1.16 -4.78
CA ALA A 46 5.96 -1.43 -4.49
C ALA A 46 5.23 -2.00 -5.71
N LEU A 47 5.55 -1.49 -6.91
CA LEU A 47 5.04 -2.01 -8.18
C LEU A 47 5.52 -3.45 -8.42
N GLU A 48 6.80 -3.72 -8.21
CA GLU A 48 7.38 -5.06 -8.32
C GLU A 48 6.76 -6.04 -7.31
N ALA A 49 6.43 -5.56 -6.10
CA ALA A 49 5.68 -6.33 -5.09
C ALA A 49 4.17 -6.46 -5.39
N GLY A 50 3.72 -6.09 -6.59
CA GLY A 50 2.34 -6.26 -7.05
C GLY A 50 1.35 -5.20 -6.53
N HIS A 51 1.81 -4.12 -5.89
CA HIS A 51 0.92 -3.04 -5.49
C HIS A 51 0.54 -2.17 -6.70
N ARG A 52 -0.71 -1.70 -6.73
CA ARG A 52 -1.27 -0.97 -7.88
C ARG A 52 -2.11 0.24 -7.50
N VAL A 53 -2.39 0.44 -6.21
CA VAL A 53 -3.33 1.47 -5.75
C VAL A 53 -2.57 2.55 -5.01
N PHE A 54 -2.31 3.66 -5.69
CA PHE A 54 -1.54 4.78 -5.15
C PHE A 54 -2.42 6.00 -4.92
N GLY A 55 -2.09 6.79 -3.90
CA GLY A 55 -2.79 8.02 -3.55
C GLY A 55 -1.86 9.22 -3.64
N GLU A 56 -2.28 10.24 -4.39
CA GLU A 56 -1.56 11.50 -4.55
C GLU A 56 -2.42 12.68 -4.08
N ASN A 57 -1.79 13.66 -3.43
CA ASN A 57 -2.48 14.85 -2.90
C ASN A 57 -2.49 16.01 -3.91
N ARG A 58 -2.14 15.76 -5.17
CA ARG A 58 -2.24 16.72 -6.28
C ARG A 58 -3.01 16.07 -7.42
N VAL A 59 -3.84 16.85 -8.11
CA VAL A 59 -4.49 16.41 -9.35
C VAL A 59 -3.39 16.09 -10.36
N GLN A 60 -3.31 14.84 -10.84
CA GLN A 60 -2.50 14.52 -12.00
C GLN A 60 -3.06 15.25 -13.23
N GLU A 61 -2.22 16.01 -13.92
CA GLU A 61 -2.53 16.45 -15.28
C GLU A 61 -2.61 15.20 -16.19
N ALA A 62 -3.68 15.11 -16.97
CA ALA A 62 -4.04 13.95 -17.80
C ALA A 62 -3.37 13.99 -19.18
#